data_AF-A0A348B3I1-F1
#
_entry.id   AF-A0A348B3I1-F1
#
_cell.length_a   1.000
_cell.length_b   1.000
_cell.length_c   1.000
_cell.angle_alpha   90.00
_cell.angle_beta   90.00
_cell.angle_gamma   90.00
#
_symmetry.space_group_name_H-M   'P 1'
#
loop_
_entity.id
_entity.type
_entity.pdbx_description
1 polymer ?
#
loop_
_entity_poly.entity_id
_entity_poly.type
_entity_poly.pdbx_seq_one_letter_code
_entity_poly.pdbx_strand_id
1 'polypeptide(L)'
;MSTNRELEFKNFYINVWKDSLTRYERARIIGARALQISMGAVPLIDVESLPSKDLLSIAEAELDRGVLPITVRRRLPGGTYVLLSLRKKMD
;
A
#
# COMPACT_ATOMS: atom_id res chain seq x y z
N MET A 1 -27.38 -6.60 -19.78
CA MET A 1 -26.71 -5.32 -20.11
C MET A 1 -26.66 -4.48 -18.85
N SER A 2 -25.48 -4.19 -18.29
CA SER A 2 -25.35 -3.12 -17.31
C SER A 2 -25.68 -1.79 -17.99
N THR A 3 -26.43 -0.93 -17.31
CA THR A 3 -26.81 0.38 -17.87
C THR A 3 -25.57 1.28 -18.02
N ASN A 4 -25.58 2.22 -18.96
CA ASN A 4 -24.44 3.13 -19.21
C ASN A 4 -24.05 3.88 -17.90
N ARG A 5 -25.04 4.17 -17.06
CA ARG A 5 -24.89 4.81 -15.76
C ARG A 5 -24.09 3.96 -14.74
N GLU A 6 -24.31 2.65 -14.68
CA GLU A 6 -23.58 1.76 -13.74
C GLU A 6 -22.09 1.66 -14.08
N LEU A 7 -21.75 1.67 -15.38
CA LEU A 7 -20.38 1.65 -15.87
C LEU A 7 -19.65 2.95 -15.49
N GLU A 8 -20.31 4.10 -15.67
CA GLU A 8 -19.78 5.40 -15.25
C GLU A 8 -19.49 5.45 -13.74
N PHE A 9 -20.45 5.01 -12.91
CA PHE A 9 -20.25 4.94 -11.47
C PHE A 9 -19.06 4.05 -11.09
N LYS A 10 -18.99 2.84 -11.67
CA LYS A 10 -17.90 1.90 -11.37
C LYS A 10 -16.53 2.49 -11.73
N ASN A 11 -16.42 3.13 -12.90
CA ASN A 11 -15.18 3.78 -13.32
C ASN A 11 -14.82 4.97 -12.43
N PHE A 12 -15.81 5.76 -12.02
CA PHE A 12 -15.61 6.86 -11.08
C PHE A 12 -15.06 6.34 -9.74
N TYR A 13 -15.67 5.31 -9.14
CA TYR A 13 -15.18 4.71 -7.91
C TYR A 13 -13.76 4.17 -8.07
N ILE A 14 -13.44 3.46 -9.16
CA ILE A 14 -12.09 2.96 -9.40
C ILE A 14 -11.07 4.10 -9.45
N ASN A 15 -11.40 5.21 -10.11
CA ASN A 15 -10.53 6.38 -10.22
C ASN A 15 -10.33 7.09 -8.89
N VAL A 16 -11.39 7.31 -8.11
CA VAL A 16 -11.30 7.97 -6.79
C VAL A 16 -10.41 7.19 -5.83
N TRP A 17 -10.55 5.87 -5.81
CA TRP A 17 -9.80 5.01 -4.88
C TRP A 17 -8.44 4.57 -5.43
N LYS A 18 -8.09 4.92 -6.67
CA LYS A 18 -6.88 4.44 -7.35
C LYS A 18 -5.61 4.71 -6.56
N ASP A 19 -5.50 5.91 -5.98
CA ASP A 19 -4.27 6.40 -5.36
C ASP A 19 -4.26 6.28 -3.82
N SER A 20 -5.35 5.79 -3.23
CA SER A 20 -5.49 5.65 -1.77
C SER A 20 -5.51 4.19 -1.35
N LEU A 21 -4.82 3.85 -0.25
CA LEU A 21 -4.87 2.53 0.35
C LEU A 21 -6.13 2.35 1.20
N THR A 22 -6.72 1.17 1.15
CA THR A 22 -7.73 0.77 2.12
C THR A 22 -7.08 0.43 3.46
N ARG A 23 -7.85 0.48 4.55
CA ARG A 23 -7.38 0.07 5.88
C ARG A 23 -6.84 -1.36 5.92
N TYR A 24 -7.42 -2.25 5.11
CA TYR A 24 -7.02 -3.65 5.02
C TYR A 24 -5.69 -3.82 4.27
N GLU A 25 -5.50 -3.10 3.18
CA GLU A 25 -4.23 -3.10 2.44
C GLU A 25 -3.12 -2.52 3.31
N ARG A 26 -3.37 -1.38 3.99
CA ARG A 26 -2.41 -0.79 4.93
C ARG A 26 -2.00 -1.80 6.01
N ALA A 27 -2.95 -2.42 6.68
CA ALA A 27 -2.67 -3.44 7.70
C ALA A 27 -1.87 -4.62 7.13
N ARG A 28 -2.20 -5.09 5.92
CA ARG A 28 -1.48 -6.20 5.26
C ARG A 28 -0.04 -5.84 4.93
N ILE A 29 0.21 -4.62 4.46
CA ILE A 29 1.55 -4.12 4.12
C ILE A 29 2.40 -4.03 5.39
N ILE A 30 1.88 -3.40 6.45
CA ILE A 30 2.58 -3.25 7.74
C ILE A 30 2.93 -4.63 8.29
N GLY A 31 1.96 -5.56 8.35
CA GLY A 31 2.21 -6.91 8.87
C GLY A 31 3.24 -7.69 8.06
N ALA A 32 3.17 -7.61 6.72
CA ALA A 32 4.15 -8.27 5.86
C ALA A 32 5.55 -7.65 6.02
N ARG A 33 5.64 -6.34 6.18
CA ARG A 33 6.93 -5.65 6.35
C ARG A 33 7.53 -5.89 7.72
N ALA A 34 6.73 -5.84 8.79
CA ALA A 34 7.17 -6.19 10.13
C ALA A 34 7.72 -7.62 10.20
N LEU A 35 7.08 -8.56 9.49
CA LEU A 35 7.58 -9.94 9.36
C LEU A 35 8.94 -10.00 8.63
N GLN A 36 9.14 -9.20 7.58
CA GLN A 36 10.44 -9.13 6.91
C GLN A 36 11.53 -8.66 7.88
N ILE A 37 11.26 -7.60 8.64
CA ILE A 37 12.23 -7.06 9.61
C ILE A 37 12.49 -8.08 10.72
N SER A 38 11.46 -8.80 11.20
CA SER A 38 11.64 -9.85 12.21
C SER A 38 12.52 -11.01 11.70
N MET A 39 12.55 -11.24 10.39
CA MET A 39 13.41 -12.21 9.73
C MET A 39 14.81 -11.67 9.38
N GLY A 40 15.17 -10.49 9.91
CA GLY A 40 16.50 -9.88 9.72
C GLY A 40 16.63 -8.99 8.48
N ALA A 41 15.52 -8.64 7.80
CA ALA A 41 15.58 -7.69 6.70
C ALA A 41 15.96 -6.28 7.20
N VAL A 42 16.83 -5.60 6.45
CA VAL A 42 17.31 -4.26 6.80
C VAL A 42 16.18 -3.22 6.62
N PRO A 43 15.91 -2.37 7.63
CA PRO A 43 15.03 -1.21 7.50
C PRO A 43 15.57 -0.20 6.47
N LEU A 44 14.67 0.40 5.68
CA LEU A 44 14.97 1.39 4.64
C LEU A 44 15.00 2.83 5.17
N ILE A 45 14.88 2.98 6.48
CA ILE A 45 14.82 4.26 7.19
C ILE A 45 15.81 4.25 8.34
N ASP A 46 16.24 5.42 8.76
CA ASP A 46 17.04 5.56 9.98
C ASP A 46 16.18 5.25 11.22
N VAL A 47 16.45 4.11 11.85
CA VAL A 47 15.74 3.60 13.02
C VAL A 47 16.16 4.33 14.29
N GLU A 48 17.36 4.90 14.34
CA GLU A 48 17.84 5.65 15.52
C GLU A 48 17.06 6.96 15.71
N SER A 49 16.50 7.49 14.62
CA SER A 49 15.61 8.67 14.63
C SER A 49 14.19 8.39 15.15
N LEU A 50 13.82 7.12 15.36
CA LEU A 50 12.46 6.75 15.76
C LEU A 50 12.28 6.72 17.29
N PRO A 51 11.11 7.16 17.80
CA PRO A 51 10.81 7.14 19.22
C PRO A 51 10.61 5.72 19.79
N SER A 52 10.22 4.76 18.95
CA SER A 52 10.15 3.33 19.29
C SER A 52 10.91 2.51 18.26
N LYS A 53 11.62 1.48 18.74
CA LYS A 53 12.35 0.50 17.92
C LYS A 53 11.54 -0.80 17.70
N ASP A 54 10.24 -0.77 17.97
CA ASP A 54 9.36 -1.91 17.71
C ASP A 54 9.21 -2.17 16.21
N LEU A 55 9.17 -3.45 15.82
CA LEU A 55 9.11 -3.88 14.42
C LEU A 55 7.90 -3.30 13.67
N LEU A 56 6.76 -3.19 14.35
CA LEU A 56 5.54 -2.60 13.79
C LEU A 56 5.71 -1.09 13.55
N SER A 57 6.28 -0.37 14.52
CA SER A 57 6.52 1.06 14.40
C SER A 57 7.51 1.40 13.29
N ILE A 58 8.54 0.57 13.09
CA ILE A 58 9.48 0.70 11.96
C ILE A 58 8.74 0.49 10.63
N ALA A 59 7.95 -0.58 10.52
CA ALA A 59 7.18 -0.87 9.30
C ALA A 59 6.15 0.22 8.97
N GLU A 60 5.49 0.80 9.98
CA GLU A 60 4.58 1.94 9.83
C GLU A 60 5.32 3.18 9.32
N ALA A 61 6.45 3.52 9.93
CA ALA A 61 7.26 4.66 9.52
C ALA A 61 7.80 4.52 8.09
N GLU A 62 8.20 3.32 7.66
CA GLU A 62 8.61 3.06 6.28
C GLU A 62 7.46 3.23 5.28
N LEU A 63 6.26 2.77 5.64
CA LEU A 63 5.07 2.94 4.82
C LEU A 63 4.70 4.42 4.69
N ASP A 64 4.75 5.18 5.77
CA ASP A 64 4.37 6.60 5.78
C ASP A 64 5.37 7.48 5.02
N ARG A 65 6.68 7.12 5.08
CA ARG A 65 7.71 7.74 4.23
C ARG A 65 7.62 7.31 2.76
N GLY A 66 6.82 6.28 2.44
CA GLY A 66 6.61 5.82 1.05
C GLY A 66 7.87 5.25 0.41
N VAL A 67 8.75 4.62 1.22
CA VAL A 67 10.03 4.05 0.74
C VAL A 67 9.93 2.57 0.37
N LEU A 68 8.86 1.89 0.81
CA LEU A 68 8.66 0.47 0.60
C LEU A 68 8.52 0.11 -0.89
N PRO A 69 9.36 -0.80 -1.43
CA PRO A 69 9.27 -1.27 -2.81
C PRO A 69 8.17 -2.33 -2.98
N ILE A 70 6.97 -2.05 -2.48
CA ILE A 70 5.81 -2.96 -2.55
C ILE A 70 4.79 -2.35 -3.52
N THR A 71 4.19 -3.20 -4.37
CA THR A 71 3.08 -2.82 -5.24
C THR A 71 1.86 -3.65 -4.89
N VAL A 72 0.73 -2.99 -4.62
CA VAL A 72 -0.54 -3.65 -4.37
C VAL A 72 -1.24 -3.92 -5.69
N ARG A 73 -1.59 -5.18 -5.94
CA ARG A 73 -2.35 -5.61 -7.10
C ARG A 73 -3.81 -5.84 -6.72
N ARG A 74 -4.71 -4.94 -7.15
CA ARG A 74 -6.16 -5.07 -6.95
C ARG A 74 -6.78 -5.84 -8.11
N ARG A 75 -7.41 -6.97 -7.84
CA ARG A 75 -8.15 -7.74 -8.85
C ARG A 75 -9.58 -7.24 -8.94
N LEU A 76 -9.98 -6.76 -10.11
CA LEU A 76 -11.34 -6.31 -10.36
C LEU A 76 -12.24 -7.51 -10.72
N PRO A 77 -13.57 -7.42 -10.49
CA PRO A 77 -14.50 -8.49 -10.86
C PRO A 77 -14.48 -8.88 -12.35
N GLY A 78 -14.02 -7.98 -13.23
CA GLY A 78 -13.86 -8.24 -14.66
C GLY A 78 -12.56 -8.96 -15.05
N GLY A 79 -11.77 -9.45 -14.08
CA GLY A 79 -10.52 -10.17 -14.33
C GLY A 79 -9.30 -9.27 -14.58
N THR A 80 -9.51 -7.98 -14.82
CA THR A 80 -8.44 -6.97 -14.92
C THR A 80 -7.83 -6.65 -13.55
N TYR A 81 -6.70 -5.94 -13.57
CA TYR A 81 -6.00 -5.55 -12.35
C TYR A 81 -5.60 -4.06 -12.37
N VAL A 82 -5.60 -3.45 -11.18
CA VAL A 82 -5.05 -2.11 -10.94
C VAL A 82 -3.81 -2.27 -10.05
N LEU A 83 -2.73 -1.59 -10.44
CA LEU A 83 -1.46 -1.59 -9.71
C LEU A 83 -1.32 -0.27 -8.95
N LEU A 84 -1.16 -0.36 -7.63
CA LEU A 84 -0.87 0.77 -6.75
C LEU A 84 0.55 0.60 -6.21
N SER A 85 1.47 1.43 -6.70
CA SER A 85 2.85 1.45 -6.19
C SER A 85 2.92 2.29 -4.93
N LEU A 86 3.53 1.76 -3.86
CA LEU A 86 3.70 2.49 -2.60
C LEU A 86 4.90 3.41 -2.60
N ARG A 87 5.86 3.18 -3.50
CA ARG A 87 7.03 4.02 -3.64
C ARG A 87 6.60 5.35 -4.23
N LYS A 88 6.72 6.43 -3.46
CA LYS A 88 6.56 7.78 -3.99
C LYS A 88 7.66 8.01 -5.03
N LYS A 89 7.28 8.46 -6.23
CA LYS A 89 8.28 8.99 -7.18
C LYS A 89 8.86 10.24 -6.54
N MET A 90 10.18 10.31 -6.45
CA MET A 90 10.85 11.59 -6.18
C MET A 90 10.64 12.43 -7.44
N ASP A 91 9.94 13.55 -7.30
CA ASP A 91 9.87 14.60 -8.32
C ASP A 91 11.20 15.37 -8.40
#